data_AF-T0ZVW6-F1
#
_entry.id   AF-T0ZVW6-F1
#
_cell.length_a   1.000
_cell.length_b   1.000
_cell.length_c   1.000
_cell.angle_alpha   90.00
_cell.angle_beta   90.00
_cell.angle_gamma   90.00
#
_symmetry.space_group_name_H-M   'P 1'
#
loop_
_entity.id
_entity.type
_entity.pdbx_description
1 polymer ?
#
loop_
_entity_poly.entity_id
_entity_poly.type
_entity_poly.pdbx_seq_one_letter_code
_entity_poly.pdbx_strand_id
1 'polypeptide(L)'
;SLFIEGQADPSIRASAQGLFMMMTNGFGAVLGSSISGLLISRYFTLADGQLDWHGIWLTFAAYSLIVAVLFAILFRYKHVRNDLAKTVDL
;
A
#
# COMPACT_ATOMS: atom_id res chain seq x y z
N SER A 1 -4.13 -6.76 9.96
CA SER A 1 -3.29 -7.96 10.17
C SER A 1 -4.09 -9.26 10.20
N LEU A 2 -5.23 -9.34 9.49
CA LEU A 2 -6.13 -10.50 9.47
C LEU A 2 -6.17 -11.20 8.09
N PHE A 3 -5.07 -11.19 7.34
CA PHE A 3 -4.93 -11.86 6.03
C PHE A 3 -3.67 -12.72 5.92
N ILE A 4 -2.85 -12.80 6.97
CA ILE A 4 -1.59 -13.58 7.02
C ILE A 4 -1.71 -14.76 7.98
N GLU A 5 -2.84 -14.89 8.69
CA GLU A 5 -2.96 -15.88 9.76
C GLU A 5 -3.42 -17.27 9.29
N GLY A 6 -3.78 -17.45 8.02
CA GLY A 6 -4.38 -18.68 7.51
C GLY A 6 -3.49 -19.61 6.68
N GLN A 7 -2.24 -19.26 6.33
CA GLN A 7 -1.46 -20.00 5.32
C GLN A 7 0.05 -20.19 5.63
N ALA A 8 0.54 -19.80 6.81
CA ALA A 8 1.98 -19.91 7.13
C ALA A 8 2.25 -20.49 8.52
N ASP A 9 3.23 -21.40 8.55
CA ASP A 9 3.74 -22.11 9.73
C ASP A 9 4.08 -21.14 10.88
N PRO A 10 3.72 -21.44 12.15
CA PRO A 10 3.84 -20.50 13.28
C PRO A 10 5.24 -19.90 13.50
N SER A 11 6.30 -20.55 13.01
CA SER A 11 7.71 -20.18 13.22
C SER A 11 8.16 -18.91 12.48
N ILE A 12 7.46 -18.47 11.43
CA ILE A 12 7.90 -17.35 10.57
C ILE A 12 7.01 -16.10 10.68
N ARG A 13 5.93 -16.14 11.48
CA ARG A 13 5.00 -15.00 11.66
C ARG A 13 5.66 -13.79 12.30
N ALA A 14 6.55 -13.99 13.28
CA ALA A 14 7.29 -12.90 13.92
C ALA A 14 8.26 -12.21 12.94
N SER A 15 9.00 -12.99 12.15
CA SER A 15 9.92 -12.46 11.13
C SER A 15 9.17 -11.76 9.98
N ALA A 16 8.02 -12.30 9.54
CA ALA A 16 7.20 -11.70 8.50
C ALA A 16 6.57 -10.36 8.94
N GLN A 17 6.08 -10.26 10.18
CA GLN A 17 5.58 -8.98 10.71
C GLN A 17 6.70 -7.94 10.85
N GLY A 18 7.87 -8.35 11.36
CA GLY A 18 9.03 -7.47 11.46
C GLY A 18 9.52 -6.97 10.09
N LEU A 19 9.56 -7.86 9.09
CA LEU A 19 9.93 -7.52 7.72
C LEU A 19 8.90 -6.56 7.08
N PHE A 20 7.61 -6.82 7.27
CA PHE A 20 6.55 -5.94 6.77
C PHE A 20 6.64 -4.53 7.38
N MET A 21 6.87 -4.43 8.70
CA MET A 21 7.07 -3.13 9.35
C MET A 21 8.34 -2.41 8.86
N MET A 22 9.44 -3.13 8.64
CA MET A 22 10.66 -2.56 8.07
C MET A 22 10.47 -2.09 6.63
N MET A 23 9.63 -2.77 5.84
CA MET A 23 9.29 -2.33 4.48
C MET A 23 8.45 -1.07 4.48
N THR A 24 7.44 -0.94 5.35
CA THR A 24 6.55 0.23 5.36
C THR A 24 7.16 1.43 6.09
N ASN A 25 7.75 1.21 7.27
CA ASN A 25 8.23 2.29 8.14
C ASN A 25 9.75 2.52 8.05
N GLY A 26 10.51 1.52 7.59
CA GLY A 26 11.93 1.67 7.33
C GLY A 26 12.18 2.10 5.90
N PHE A 27 12.34 1.12 5.02
CA PHE A 27 12.78 1.34 3.63
C PHE A 27 11.79 2.21 2.84
N GLY A 28 10.49 1.95 2.99
CA GLY A 28 9.44 2.72 2.34
C GLY A 28 9.44 4.19 2.74
N ALA A 29 9.67 4.49 4.02
CA ALA A 29 9.75 5.86 4.51
C ALA A 29 11.00 6.60 3.98
N VAL A 30 12.15 5.92 3.96
CA VAL A 30 13.41 6.49 3.44
C VAL A 30 13.27 6.79 1.94
N LEU A 31 12.86 5.80 1.14
CA LEU A 31 12.69 6.00 -0.30
C LEU A 31 11.60 7.05 -0.60
N GLY A 32 10.47 6.97 0.11
CA GLY A 32 9.37 7.93 -0.04
C GLY A 32 9.84 9.36 0.22
N SER A 33 10.60 9.58 1.30
CA SER A 33 11.12 10.90 1.64
C SER A 33 12.18 11.39 0.65
N SER A 34 13.09 10.52 0.19
CA SER A 34 14.11 10.90 -0.80
C SER A 34 13.52 11.26 -2.15
N ILE A 35 12.58 10.44 -2.66
CA ILE A 35 11.96 10.66 -3.96
C ILE A 35 11.02 11.87 -3.91
N SER A 36 10.19 11.98 -2.86
CA SER A 36 9.30 13.13 -2.69
C SER A 36 10.08 14.43 -2.52
N GLY A 37 11.18 14.43 -1.75
CA GLY A 37 12.05 15.59 -1.61
C GLY A 37 12.61 16.07 -2.95
N LEU A 38 13.12 15.15 -3.79
CA LEU A 38 13.59 15.49 -5.14
C LEU A 38 12.46 16.02 -6.03
N LEU A 39 11.29 15.40 -5.98
CA LEU A 39 10.13 15.79 -6.77
C LEU A 39 9.65 17.19 -6.39
N ILE A 40 9.55 17.45 -5.08
CA ILE A 40 9.16 18.73 -4.50
C ILE A 40 10.15 19.81 -4.90
N SER A 41 11.45 19.60 -4.71
CA SER A 41 12.47 20.58 -5.05
C SER A 41 12.47 20.93 -6.53
N ARG A 42 12.23 19.96 -7.43
CA ARG A 42 12.32 20.18 -8.88
C ARG A 42 11.04 20.71 -9.53
N TYR A 43 9.87 20.32 -9.03
CA TYR A 43 8.58 20.60 -9.68
C TYR A 43 7.63 21.47 -8.84
N PHE A 44 7.82 21.53 -7.53
CA PHE A 44 6.93 22.24 -6.60
C PHE A 44 7.66 23.35 -5.84
N THR A 45 8.81 23.81 -6.34
CA THR A 45 9.45 25.05 -5.89
C THR A 45 9.04 26.16 -6.86
N LEU A 46 8.31 27.15 -6.34
CA LEU A 46 7.89 28.34 -7.05
C LEU A 46 9.10 29.25 -7.36
N ALA A 47 8.93 30.19 -8.29
CA ALA A 47 10.03 31.06 -8.74
C ALA A 47 10.58 31.98 -7.62
N ASP A 48 9.82 32.16 -6.55
CA ASP A 48 10.20 32.91 -5.33
C ASP A 48 10.86 32.02 -4.26
N GLY A 49 11.06 30.73 -4.55
CA GLY A 49 11.65 29.76 -3.62
C GLY A 49 10.66 29.15 -2.63
N GLN A 50 9.37 29.53 -2.68
CA GLN A 50 8.34 28.92 -1.83
C GLN A 50 7.92 27.55 -2.37
N LEU A 51 7.43 26.69 -1.47
CA LEU A 51 6.87 25.40 -1.84
C LEU A 51 5.40 25.55 -2.27
N ASP A 52 5.06 24.99 -3.42
CA ASP A 52 3.67 24.86 -3.87
C ASP A 52 2.97 23.72 -3.12
N TRP A 53 2.51 24.03 -1.90
CA TRP A 53 1.79 23.09 -1.06
C TRP A 53 0.55 22.50 -1.74
N HIS A 54 -0.17 23.31 -2.53
CA HIS A 54 -1.39 22.85 -3.19
C HIS A 54 -1.07 21.79 -4.24
N GLY A 55 -0.07 22.04 -5.08
CA GLY A 55 0.39 21.08 -6.08
C GLY A 55 0.93 19.79 -5.45
N ILE A 56 1.65 19.89 -4.34
CA ILE A 56 2.15 18.72 -3.60
C ILE A 56 0.98 17.85 -3.12
N TRP A 57 0.01 18.44 -2.40
CA TRP A 57 -1.15 17.70 -1.90
C TRP A 57 -1.98 17.08 -3.01
N LEU A 58 -2.20 17.81 -4.11
CA LEU A 58 -2.95 17.31 -5.26
C LEU A 58 -2.25 16.13 -5.93
N THR A 59 -0.91 16.19 -6.04
CA THR A 59 -0.11 15.11 -6.62
C THR A 59 -0.14 13.85 -5.76
N PHE A 60 0.00 13.98 -4.44
CA PHE A 60 -0.14 12.85 -3.51
C PHE A 60 -1.56 12.25 -3.57
N ALA A 61 -2.60 13.08 -3.60
CA ALA A 61 -3.98 12.63 -3.72
C ALA A 61 -4.22 11.87 -5.05
N ALA A 62 -3.73 12.40 -6.16
CA ALA A 62 -3.82 11.76 -7.47
C ALA A 62 -3.09 10.41 -7.49
N TYR A 63 -1.89 10.33 -6.91
CA TYR A 63 -1.15 9.07 -6.77
C TYR A 63 -1.94 8.03 -5.95
N SER A 64 -2.46 8.41 -4.78
CA SER A 64 -3.29 7.54 -3.96
C SER A 64 -4.55 7.08 -4.68
N LEU A 65 -5.20 7.94 -5.46
CA LEU A 65 -6.36 7.60 -6.27
C LEU A 65 -6.02 6.56 -7.34
N ILE A 66 -4.91 6.74 -8.07
CA ILE A 66 -4.44 5.77 -9.07
C ILE A 66 -4.19 4.42 -8.42
N VAL A 67 -3.48 4.39 -7.29
CA VAL A 67 -3.21 3.14 -6.54
C VAL A 67 -4.52 2.50 -6.07
N ALA A 68 -5.49 3.27 -5.58
CA ALA A 68 -6.79 2.76 -5.16
C ALA A 68 -7.59 2.15 -6.33
N VAL A 69 -7.58 2.80 -7.50
CA VAL A 69 -8.21 2.28 -8.72
C VAL A 69 -7.52 1.00 -9.19
N LEU A 70 -6.19 0.98 -9.24
CA LEU A 70 -5.42 -0.21 -9.58
C LEU A 70 -5.73 -1.36 -8.61
N PHE A 71 -5.78 -1.08 -7.31
CA PHE A 71 -6.15 -2.06 -6.31
C PHE A 71 -7.57 -2.60 -6.55
N ALA A 72 -8.56 -1.73 -6.79
CA ALA A 72 -9.93 -2.15 -7.08
C ALA A 72 -10.06 -3.02 -8.34
N ILE A 73 -9.23 -2.77 -9.36
CA ILE A 73 -9.21 -3.55 -10.61
C ILE A 73 -8.45 -4.87 -10.46
N LEU A 74 -7.26 -4.85 -9.84
CA LEU A 74 -6.39 -6.02 -9.70
C LEU A 74 -6.89 -6.99 -8.62
N PHE A 75 -7.44 -6.48 -7.51
CA PHE A 75 -8.08 -7.28 -6.46
C PHE A 75 -9.58 -7.53 -6.75
N ARG A 76 -9.93 -7.87 -8.00
CA ARG A 76 -11.26 -8.40 -8.33
C ARG A 76 -11.52 -9.66 -7.49
N TYR A 77 -12.44 -9.49 -6.55
CA TYR A 77 -12.84 -10.43 -5.52
C TYR A 77 -13.23 -11.80 -6.11
N LYS A 78 -12.41 -12.84 -5.88
CA LYS A 78 -12.82 -14.23 -6.07
C LYS A 78 -13.68 -14.60 -4.85
N HIS A 79 -15.00 -14.46 -4.95
CA HIS A 79 -15.92 -15.08 -4.01
C HIS A 79 -15.74 -16.59 -4.16
N VAL A 80 -14.88 -17.21 -3.35
CA VAL A 80 -15.03 -18.63 -3.08
C VAL A 80 -16.20 -18.72 -2.13
N ARG A 81 -17.41 -18.85 -2.70
CA ARG A 81 -18.54 -19.41 -1.98
C ARG A 81 -18.01 -20.78 -1.56
N ASN A 82 -17.65 -20.93 -0.29
CA ASN A 82 -17.46 -22.27 0.23
C ASN A 82 -18.87 -22.84 0.22
N ASP A 83 -19.16 -23.64 -0.80
CA ASP A 83 -20.40 -24.37 -0.99
C ASP A 83 -20.55 -25.43 0.11
N LEU A 84 -20.61 -25.00 1.38
CA LEU A 84 -20.95 -25.83 2.53
C LEU A 84 -22.44 -26.23 2.53
N ALA A 85 -23.16 -25.96 1.44
CA ALA A 85 -24.51 -26.47 1.20
C ALA A 85 -24.51 -27.85 0.49
N LYS A 86 -23.35 -28.48 0.24
CA LYS A 86 -23.26 -29.79 -0.43
C LYS A 86 -22.53 -30.88 0.37
N THR A 87 -22.86 -30.96 1.65
CA THR A 87 -22.96 -32.24 2.36
C THR A 87 -24.38 -32.25 2.96
N VAL A 88 -25.48 -32.39 2.21
CA VAL A 88 -25.87 -33.54 1.37
C VAL A 88 -25.38 -34.81 2.05
N ASP A 89 -26.27 -35.34 2.90
CA ASP A 89 -26.92 -36.61 2.59
C ASP A 89 -25.89 -37.71 2.37
N LEU A 90 -25.44 -38.35 3.46
CA LEU A 90 -25.33 -39.80 3.66
C LEU A 90 -25.09 -40.08 5.16
#